data_AF-A0A0Q6VPK7-F1
#
_entry.id   AF-A0A0Q6VPK7-F1
#
_cell.length_a   1.000
_cell.length_b   1.000
_cell.length_c   1.000
_cell.angle_alpha   90.00
_cell.angle_beta   90.00
_cell.angle_gamma   90.00
#
_symmetry.space_group_name_H-M   'P 1'
#
loop_
_entity.id
_entity.type
_entity.pdbx_description
1 polymer ?
#
loop_
_entity_poly.entity_id
_entity_poly.type
_entity_poly.pdbx_seq_one_letter_code
_entity_poly.pdbx_strand_id
1 'polypeptide(L)'
;MLLYRHHTSGDVIDFEPATGHWRYVDEGRHPAVSALSTAYRRSAPIPGTYTLEEQRMYCMYWTPEGVLVLHMPDQRRHALFRHGGGDGERLEDMRHGLRIELAATPGRNGYNTLRISGADGHAIHRLTYHALPYALLYGADFSYNDRILADWDFFEGIKDAIEDLEAKLQGGSAS
;
A
#
# COMPACT_ATOMS: atom_id res chain seq x y z
N MET A 1 -7.62 13.61 3.85
CA MET A 1 -6.70 12.78 4.66
C MET A 1 -5.31 12.94 4.09
N LEU A 2 -4.27 12.89 4.90
CA LEU A 2 -2.91 13.02 4.37
C LEU A 2 -2.36 11.67 3.92
N LEU A 3 -1.73 11.64 2.75
CA LEU A 3 -0.97 10.49 2.24
C LEU A 3 0.37 10.99 1.73
N TYR A 4 1.44 10.21 1.92
CA TYR A 4 2.75 10.54 1.37
C TYR A 4 3.07 9.70 0.12
N ARG A 5 3.94 10.23 -0.75
CA ARG A 5 4.42 9.49 -1.92
C ARG A 5 5.27 8.31 -1.47
N HIS A 6 4.81 7.11 -1.79
CA HIS A 6 5.31 5.87 -1.21
C HIS A 6 6.85 5.78 -1.14
N HIS A 7 7.53 6.01 -2.26
CA HIS A 7 8.97 5.74 -2.39
C HIS A 7 9.91 6.90 -2.01
N THR A 8 9.38 8.11 -1.79
CA THR A 8 10.20 9.27 -1.39
C THR A 8 9.83 9.83 -0.03
N SER A 9 8.57 9.69 0.38
CA SER A 9 7.98 10.49 1.48
C SER A 9 8.11 12.01 1.31
N GLY A 10 8.53 12.48 0.13
CA GLY A 10 8.82 13.89 -0.15
C GLY A 10 7.59 14.68 -0.57
N ASP A 11 6.59 14.03 -1.16
CA ASP A 11 5.31 14.67 -1.48
C ASP A 11 4.23 14.20 -0.51
N VAL A 12 3.43 15.15 -0.04
CA VAL A 12 2.22 14.88 0.74
C VAL A 12 1.01 15.42 -0.01
N ILE A 13 -0.03 14.59 -0.11
CA ILE A 13 -1.33 14.99 -0.67
C ILE A 13 -2.40 15.00 0.41
N ASP A 14 -3.37 15.90 0.26
CA ASP A 14 -4.66 15.85 0.94
C ASP A 14 -5.65 15.14 0.01
N PHE A 15 -5.96 13.89 0.35
CA PHE A 15 -6.81 12.97 -0.38
C PHE A 15 -8.19 12.85 0.26
N GLU A 16 -9.25 13.07 -0.51
CA GLU A 16 -10.64 12.82 -0.11
C GLU A 16 -11.09 11.45 -0.64
N PRO A 17 -11.20 10.42 0.22
CA PRO A 17 -11.53 9.07 -0.24
C PRO A 17 -12.88 8.98 -0.92
N ALA A 18 -13.87 9.73 -0.41
CA ALA A 18 -15.25 9.70 -0.86
C ALA A 18 -15.37 10.00 -2.37
N THR A 19 -14.64 11.00 -2.83
CA THR A 19 -14.71 11.54 -4.19
C THR A 19 -13.51 11.13 -5.06
N GLY A 20 -12.41 10.70 -4.43
CA GLY A 20 -11.12 10.48 -5.07
C GLY A 20 -10.37 11.77 -5.38
N HIS A 21 -10.91 12.93 -4.99
CA HIS A 21 -10.26 14.22 -5.19
C HIS A 21 -9.00 14.31 -4.34
N TRP A 22 -7.97 14.96 -4.87
CA TRP A 22 -6.73 15.20 -4.15
C TRP A 22 -6.06 16.48 -4.58
N ARG A 23 -5.20 16.99 -3.70
CA ARG A 23 -4.33 18.13 -3.96
C ARG A 23 -3.03 17.99 -3.20
N TYR A 24 -1.97 18.57 -3.74
CA TYR A 24 -0.72 18.68 -3.01
C TYR A 24 -0.87 19.56 -1.76
N VAL A 25 -0.15 19.20 -0.72
CA VAL A 25 0.00 19.99 0.50
C VAL A 25 1.32 20.75 0.41
N ASP A 26 1.27 22.04 0.76
CA ASP A 26 2.46 22.88 0.82
C ASP A 26 3.53 22.27 1.73
N GLU A 27 4.79 22.27 1.30
CA GLU A 27 5.93 21.68 2.03
C GLU A 27 6.05 22.16 3.47
N GLY A 28 5.81 23.46 3.72
CA GLY A 28 5.83 24.03 5.07
C GLY A 28 4.75 23.51 6.03
N ARG A 29 3.84 22.66 5.54
CA ARG A 29 2.77 22.01 6.31
C ARG A 29 2.90 20.49 6.34
N HIS A 30 4.00 19.93 5.83
CA HIS A 30 4.22 18.49 5.85
C HIS A 30 4.39 18.01 7.29
N PRO A 31 3.56 17.05 7.76
CA PRO A 31 3.80 16.39 9.02
C PRO A 31 5.13 15.62 8.95
N ALA A 32 5.82 15.46 10.08
CA ALA A 32 6.93 14.53 10.15
C ALA A 32 6.45 13.11 9.77
N VAL A 33 7.09 12.52 8.78
CA VAL A 33 6.75 11.19 8.27
C VAL A 33 7.66 10.18 8.96
N SER A 34 7.10 9.13 9.59
CA SER A 34 7.92 8.00 10.03
C SER A 34 8.33 7.16 8.82
N ALA A 35 9.36 6.31 8.95
CA ALA A 35 9.75 5.35 7.92
C ALA A 35 9.00 4.00 8.02
N LEU A 36 7.95 3.90 8.85
CA LEU A 36 7.27 2.62 9.13
C LEU A 36 6.50 2.10 7.91
N SER A 37 6.36 0.78 7.73
CA SER A 37 5.44 0.23 6.73
C SER A 37 4.00 0.69 6.99
N THR A 38 3.20 0.85 5.92
CA THR A 38 1.80 1.32 6.01
C THR A 38 0.95 0.41 6.89
N ALA A 39 1.25 -0.89 6.97
CA ALA A 39 0.58 -1.83 7.86
C ALA A 39 0.58 -1.38 9.35
N TYR A 40 1.57 -0.56 9.76
CA TYR A 40 1.74 -0.12 11.15
C TYR A 40 1.36 1.36 11.39
N ARG A 41 0.88 2.07 10.36
CA ARG A 41 0.61 3.53 10.44
C ARG A 41 -0.78 3.92 10.92
N ARG A 42 -1.59 3.00 11.44
CA ARG A 42 -2.99 3.26 11.82
C ARG A 42 -3.17 4.49 12.72
N SER A 43 -2.25 4.72 13.65
CA SER A 43 -2.28 5.85 14.60
C SER A 43 -1.32 6.98 14.23
N ALA A 44 -0.68 6.91 13.05
CA ALA A 44 0.25 7.93 12.58
C ALA A 44 -0.50 9.14 11.99
N PRO A 45 0.09 10.35 12.02
CA PRO A 45 -0.48 11.53 11.35
C PRO A 45 -0.72 11.36 9.84
N ILE A 46 0.03 10.44 9.21
CA ILE A 46 -0.12 10.07 7.81
C ILE A 46 -0.37 8.55 7.76
N PRO A 47 -1.64 8.10 7.65
CA PRO A 47 -2.01 6.70 7.82
C PRO A 47 -1.78 5.82 6.58
N GLY A 48 -1.17 6.35 5.52
CA GLY A 48 -1.00 5.62 4.27
C GLY A 48 -0.13 6.31 3.24
N THR A 49 -0.06 5.67 2.07
CA THR A 49 0.76 6.08 0.93
C THR A 49 -0.01 6.10 -0.37
N TYR A 50 0.54 6.81 -1.35
CA TYR A 50 0.10 6.72 -2.73
C TYR A 50 1.26 6.55 -3.71
N THR A 51 0.94 6.06 -4.90
CA THR A 51 1.78 6.18 -6.09
C THR A 51 0.96 6.68 -7.28
N LEU A 52 1.64 7.22 -8.29
CA LEU A 52 1.08 7.55 -9.59
C LEU A 52 1.80 6.71 -10.63
N GLU A 53 1.06 5.89 -11.35
CA GLU A 53 1.53 5.15 -12.53
C GLU A 53 0.68 5.56 -13.72
N GLU A 54 1.31 6.03 -14.80
CA GLU A 54 0.59 6.54 -15.99
C GLU A 54 -0.51 7.56 -15.63
N GLN A 55 -0.24 8.46 -14.68
CA GLN A 55 -1.18 9.46 -14.13
C GLN A 55 -2.39 8.87 -13.37
N ARG A 56 -2.37 7.56 -13.10
CA ARG A 56 -3.40 6.87 -12.32
C ARG A 56 -2.93 6.71 -10.89
N MET A 57 -3.74 7.19 -9.95
CA MET A 57 -3.42 7.17 -8.54
C MET A 57 -3.88 5.87 -7.87
N TYR A 58 -2.96 5.22 -7.18
CA TYR A 58 -3.24 4.10 -6.29
C TYR A 58 -2.89 4.52 -4.88
N CYS A 59 -3.76 4.22 -3.92
CA CYS A 59 -3.54 4.54 -2.52
C CYS A 59 -3.71 3.30 -1.65
N MET A 60 -2.91 3.21 -0.59
CA MET A 60 -3.10 2.24 0.49
C MET A 60 -3.08 2.99 1.82
N TYR A 61 -4.13 2.86 2.62
CA TYR A 61 -4.26 3.65 3.85
C TYR A 61 -5.17 2.99 4.89
N TRP A 62 -4.95 3.32 6.16
CA TRP A 62 -5.90 3.04 7.22
C TRP A 62 -6.99 4.11 7.30
N THR A 63 -8.22 3.67 7.44
CA THR A 63 -9.39 4.51 7.76
C THR A 63 -9.46 4.80 9.26
N PRO A 64 -10.16 5.86 9.70
CA PRO A 64 -10.40 6.13 11.12
C PRO A 64 -11.06 4.95 11.87
N GLU A 65 -11.86 4.16 11.16
CA GLU A 65 -12.52 2.96 11.69
C GLU A 65 -11.60 1.73 11.78
N GLY A 66 -10.30 1.90 11.49
CA GLY A 66 -9.31 0.83 11.60
C GLY A 66 -9.40 -0.20 10.48
N VAL A 67 -9.83 0.18 9.28
CA VAL A 67 -9.80 -0.68 8.08
C VAL A 67 -8.67 -0.25 7.15
N LEU A 68 -7.80 -1.18 6.77
CA LEU A 68 -6.81 -0.99 5.72
C LEU A 68 -7.49 -1.11 4.35
N VAL A 69 -7.36 -0.08 3.53
CA VAL A 69 -8.01 0.02 2.23
C VAL A 69 -6.98 0.16 1.12
N LEU A 70 -7.13 -0.63 0.06
CA LEU A 70 -6.53 -0.37 -1.24
C LEU A 70 -7.54 0.38 -2.12
N HIS A 71 -7.19 1.61 -2.50
CA HIS A 71 -8.01 2.49 -3.33
C HIS A 71 -7.44 2.53 -4.75
N MET A 72 -8.26 2.13 -5.71
CA MET A 72 -7.91 1.99 -7.11
C MET A 72 -8.21 3.28 -7.92
N PRO A 73 -7.54 3.50 -9.06
CA PRO A 73 -7.76 4.71 -9.87
C PRO A 73 -9.20 4.92 -10.35
N ASP A 74 -9.95 3.84 -10.51
CA ASP A 74 -11.37 3.84 -10.92
C ASP A 74 -12.33 4.01 -9.72
N GLN A 75 -11.83 4.49 -8.59
CA GLN A 75 -12.55 4.73 -7.34
C GLN A 75 -13.05 3.47 -6.62
N ARG A 76 -12.74 2.27 -7.12
CA ARG A 76 -13.00 1.04 -6.37
C ARG A 76 -12.12 0.99 -5.13
N ARG A 77 -12.71 0.56 -4.02
CA ARG A 77 -12.03 0.39 -2.73
C ARG A 77 -12.12 -1.07 -2.33
N HIS A 78 -10.98 -1.64 -1.98
CA HIS A 78 -10.88 -2.99 -1.47
C HIS A 78 -10.46 -2.93 -0.02
N ALA A 79 -11.35 -3.34 0.88
CA ALA A 79 -10.98 -3.56 2.28
C ALA A 79 -10.06 -4.79 2.33
N LEU A 80 -8.89 -4.63 2.96
CA LEU A 80 -7.91 -5.70 3.10
C LEU A 80 -8.00 -6.32 4.49
N PHE A 81 -7.87 -5.50 5.52
CA PHE A 81 -7.93 -5.95 6.91
C PHE A 81 -8.68 -4.95 7.76
N ARG A 82 -9.27 -5.43 8.86
CA ARG A 82 -9.80 -4.59 9.91
C ARG A 82 -9.09 -4.91 11.22
N HIS A 83 -8.70 -3.87 11.94
CA HIS A 83 -8.24 -3.99 13.30
C HIS A 83 -9.41 -3.72 14.25
N GLY A 84 -9.82 -4.72 15.02
CA GLY A 84 -10.80 -4.56 16.09
C GLY A 84 -10.24 -3.62 17.17
N GLY A 85 -11.01 -2.62 17.60
CA GLY A 85 -10.64 -1.78 18.73
C GLY A 85 -10.76 -2.54 20.06
N GLY A 86 -9.83 -2.33 20.99
CA GLY A 86 -9.82 -2.93 22.34
C GLY A 86 -8.45 -3.48 22.76
N ASP A 87 -8.34 -3.93 24.02
CA ASP A 87 -7.11 -4.42 24.67
C ASP A 87 -6.50 -5.71 24.06
N GLY A 88 -7.09 -6.21 22.96
CA GLY A 88 -6.51 -7.26 22.14
C GLY A 88 -6.55 -6.83 20.69
N GLU A 89 -5.38 -6.76 20.04
CA GLU A 89 -5.21 -6.44 18.61
C GLU A 89 -5.81 -7.51 17.70
N ARG A 90 -7.14 -7.67 17.74
CA ARG A 90 -7.81 -8.66 16.91
C ARG A 90 -7.87 -8.14 15.49
N LEU A 91 -7.02 -8.72 14.65
CA LEU A 91 -7.02 -8.50 13.22
C LEU A 91 -8.09 -9.38 12.56
N GLU A 92 -8.80 -8.84 11.58
CA GLU A 92 -9.83 -9.51 10.78
C GLU A 92 -9.45 -9.39 9.30
N ASP A 93 -9.49 -10.49 8.56
CA ASP A 93 -9.30 -10.50 7.10
C ASP A 93 -10.61 -10.08 6.41
N MET A 94 -10.55 -8.99 5.64
CA MET A 94 -11.67 -8.40 4.94
C MET A 94 -11.64 -8.63 3.42
N ARG A 95 -10.67 -9.40 2.92
CA ARG A 95 -10.43 -9.57 1.48
C ARG A 95 -11.53 -10.36 0.78
N HIS A 96 -12.28 -11.20 1.50
CA HIS A 96 -13.38 -12.01 0.94
C HIS A 96 -13.00 -12.75 -0.36
N GLY A 97 -11.79 -13.33 -0.40
CA GLY A 97 -11.26 -14.04 -1.58
C GLY A 97 -10.57 -13.17 -2.62
N LEU A 98 -10.44 -11.85 -2.40
CA LEU A 98 -9.57 -10.98 -3.19
C LEU A 98 -8.12 -11.49 -3.13
N ARG A 99 -7.49 -11.64 -4.30
CA ARG A 99 -6.09 -12.03 -4.43
C ARG A 99 -5.30 -10.95 -5.14
N ILE A 100 -4.10 -10.69 -4.65
CA ILE A 100 -3.15 -9.75 -5.25
C ILE A 100 -1.91 -10.54 -5.61
N GLU A 101 -1.54 -10.49 -6.88
CA GLU A 101 -0.39 -11.20 -7.44
C GLU A 101 0.50 -10.19 -8.14
N LEU A 102 1.80 -10.29 -7.90
CA LEU A 102 2.82 -9.46 -8.53
C LEU A 102 3.90 -10.37 -9.09
N ALA A 103 4.20 -10.24 -10.38
CA ALA A 103 5.18 -11.07 -11.06
C ALA A 103 5.89 -10.32 -12.19
N ALA A 104 7.10 -10.77 -12.53
CA ALA A 104 7.81 -10.29 -13.71
C ALA A 104 6.97 -10.48 -14.99
N THR A 105 6.99 -9.50 -15.87
CA THR A 105 6.23 -9.53 -17.12
C THR A 105 6.98 -10.33 -18.18
N PRO A 106 6.42 -11.44 -18.70
CA PRO A 106 7.08 -12.22 -19.73
C PRO A 106 7.42 -11.39 -20.97
N GLY A 107 8.67 -11.49 -21.43
CA GLY A 107 9.13 -10.78 -22.62
C GLY A 107 9.36 -9.27 -22.45
N ARG A 108 9.22 -8.71 -21.24
CA ARG A 108 9.47 -7.29 -20.96
C ARG A 108 10.39 -7.13 -19.74
N ASN A 109 11.70 -7.13 -20.00
CA ASN A 109 12.71 -6.98 -18.94
C ASN A 109 12.52 -5.68 -18.15
N GLY A 110 12.58 -5.79 -16.82
CA GLY A 110 12.41 -4.66 -15.92
C GLY A 110 10.96 -4.24 -15.67
N TYR A 111 9.97 -4.97 -16.20
CA TYR A 111 8.55 -4.71 -15.96
C TYR A 111 7.92 -5.78 -15.08
N ASN A 112 7.08 -5.37 -14.14
CA ASN A 112 6.23 -6.26 -13.37
C ASN A 112 4.77 -6.09 -13.79
N THR A 113 3.97 -7.14 -13.60
CA THR A 113 2.52 -7.13 -13.77
C THR A 113 1.87 -7.38 -12.41
N LEU A 114 1.12 -6.39 -11.94
CA LEU A 114 0.16 -6.53 -10.85
C LEU A 114 -1.14 -7.10 -11.42
N ARG A 115 -1.68 -8.13 -10.77
CA ARG A 115 -3.01 -8.66 -11.00
C ARG A 115 -3.78 -8.69 -9.69
N ILE A 116 -4.97 -8.10 -9.71
CA ILE A 116 -5.94 -8.21 -8.62
C ILE A 116 -7.10 -9.04 -9.15
N SER A 117 -7.45 -10.12 -8.44
CA SER A 117 -8.53 -11.04 -8.81
C SER A 117 -9.56 -11.15 -7.70
N GLY A 118 -10.83 -11.38 -8.07
CA GLY A 118 -11.89 -11.70 -7.13
C GLY A 118 -11.82 -13.16 -6.65
N ALA A 119 -12.78 -13.54 -5.79
CA ALA A 119 -12.89 -14.90 -5.25
C ALA A 119 -13.10 -15.98 -6.33
N ASP A 120 -13.67 -15.61 -7.47
CA ASP A 120 -13.88 -16.46 -8.65
C ASP A 120 -12.60 -16.64 -9.49
N GLY A 121 -11.50 -15.97 -9.15
CA GLY A 121 -10.24 -15.98 -9.88
C GLY A 121 -10.21 -15.07 -11.12
N HIS A 122 -11.31 -14.39 -11.44
CA HIS A 122 -11.33 -13.42 -12.54
C HIS A 122 -10.55 -12.16 -12.16
N ALA A 123 -9.70 -11.70 -13.09
CA ALA A 123 -8.93 -10.49 -12.90
C ALA A 123 -9.86 -9.28 -12.96
N ILE A 124 -9.93 -8.54 -11.85
CA ILE A 124 -10.71 -7.30 -11.74
C ILE A 124 -9.85 -6.06 -12.03
N HIS A 125 -8.53 -6.19 -11.93
CA HIS A 125 -7.57 -5.16 -12.31
C HIS A 125 -6.24 -5.79 -12.75
N ARG A 126 -5.60 -5.18 -13.75
CA ARG A 126 -4.28 -5.57 -14.23
C ARG A 126 -3.48 -4.32 -14.61
N LEU A 127 -2.26 -4.23 -14.13
CA LEU A 127 -1.31 -3.16 -14.43
C LEU A 127 0.03 -3.77 -14.77
N THR A 128 0.63 -3.38 -15.89
CA THR A 128 2.03 -3.67 -16.19
C THR A 128 2.81 -2.36 -16.08
N TYR A 129 3.80 -2.30 -15.19
CA TYR A 129 4.56 -1.08 -14.90
C TYR A 129 6.07 -1.37 -14.93
N HIS A 130 6.86 -0.30 -15.13
CA HIS A 130 8.31 -0.40 -15.18
C HIS A 130 8.87 -0.41 -13.75
N ALA A 131 9.16 -1.61 -13.24
CA ALA A 131 9.60 -1.84 -11.86
C ALA A 131 11.12 -1.64 -11.65
N LEU A 132 11.91 -1.74 -12.73
CA LEU A 132 13.38 -1.62 -12.68
C LEU A 132 13.88 -0.34 -11.99
N PRO A 133 13.30 0.86 -12.20
CA PRO A 133 13.75 2.05 -11.50
C PRO A 133 13.67 1.93 -9.98
N TYR A 134 12.61 1.31 -9.44
CA TYR A 134 12.46 1.10 -8.00
C TYR A 134 13.49 0.11 -7.46
N ALA A 135 13.77 -0.97 -8.21
CA ALA A 135 14.82 -1.92 -7.86
C ALA A 135 16.24 -1.29 -7.88
N LEU A 136 16.50 -0.38 -8.83
CA LEU A 136 17.77 0.35 -8.89
C LEU A 136 17.91 1.36 -7.74
N LEU A 137 16.83 2.07 -7.38
CA LEU A 137 16.82 2.96 -6.21
C LEU A 137 17.07 2.19 -4.92
N TYR A 138 16.38 1.06 -4.73
CA TYR A 138 16.61 0.16 -3.61
C TYR A 138 18.08 -0.30 -3.54
N GLY A 139 18.64 -0.78 -4.66
CA GLY A 139 20.03 -1.24 -4.71
C GLY A 139 21.08 -0.14 -4.54
N ALA A 140 20.70 1.13 -4.73
CA ALA A 140 21.56 2.29 -4.53
C ALA A 140 21.40 2.95 -3.15
N ASP A 141 20.46 2.49 -2.32
CA ASP A 141 20.30 3.00 -0.96
C ASP A 141 21.24 2.29 0.01
N PHE A 142 22.30 3.00 0.41
CA PHE A 142 23.27 2.55 1.41
C PHE A 142 22.98 3.13 2.81
N SER A 143 21.92 3.92 2.95
CA SER A 143 21.68 4.78 4.12
C SER A 143 20.75 4.17 5.18
N TYR A 144 20.08 3.06 4.89
CA TYR A 144 19.17 2.38 5.82
C TYR A 144 19.23 0.86 5.66
N ASN A 145 19.78 0.16 6.68
CA ASN A 145 19.95 -1.30 6.65
C ASN A 145 18.64 -2.10 6.85
N ASP A 146 17.53 -1.43 7.15
CA ASP A 146 16.21 -2.01 7.42
C ASP A 146 15.22 -1.82 6.27
N ARG A 147 15.56 -1.04 5.23
CA ARG A 147 14.69 -0.85 4.08
C ARG A 147 14.71 -2.07 3.17
N ILE A 148 13.55 -2.37 2.61
CA ILE A 148 13.31 -3.45 1.66
C ILE A 148 12.75 -2.88 0.35
N LEU A 149 12.67 -3.70 -0.70
CA LEU A 149 12.11 -3.26 -1.99
C LEU A 149 10.69 -2.70 -1.84
N ALA A 150 9.91 -3.21 -0.89
CA ALA A 150 8.56 -2.74 -0.57
C ALA A 150 8.49 -1.32 0.00
N ASP A 151 9.61 -0.70 0.40
CA ASP A 151 9.66 0.73 0.75
C ASP A 151 9.83 1.63 -0.49
N TRP A 152 10.25 1.05 -1.61
CA TRP A 152 10.55 1.74 -2.87
C TRP A 152 9.52 1.47 -3.95
N ASP A 153 8.99 0.25 -4.03
CA ASP A 153 7.97 -0.14 -4.98
C ASP A 153 6.63 -0.30 -4.24
N PHE A 154 5.68 0.60 -4.55
CA PHE A 154 4.35 0.60 -3.94
C PHE A 154 3.60 -0.73 -4.10
N PHE A 155 3.78 -1.42 -5.23
CA PHE A 155 3.06 -2.67 -5.48
C PHE A 155 3.68 -3.84 -4.72
N GLU A 156 4.99 -3.84 -4.54
CA GLU A 156 5.65 -4.74 -3.57
C GLU A 156 5.19 -4.38 -2.14
N GLY A 157 5.05 -3.09 -1.82
CA GLY A 157 4.52 -2.61 -0.54
C GLY A 157 3.11 -3.09 -0.20
N ILE A 158 2.23 -3.25 -1.21
CA ILE A 158 0.90 -3.87 -1.00
C ILE A 158 1.06 -5.32 -0.58
N LYS A 159 1.91 -6.08 -1.28
CA LYS A 159 2.12 -7.51 -1.03
C LYS A 159 2.75 -7.72 0.36
N ASP A 160 3.80 -6.98 0.66
CA ASP A 160 4.49 -6.98 1.96
C ASP A 160 3.51 -6.70 3.11
N ALA A 161 2.71 -5.63 3.01
CA ALA A 161 1.71 -5.30 4.02
C ALA A 161 0.66 -6.41 4.20
N ILE A 162 0.28 -7.12 3.13
CA ILE A 162 -0.64 -8.25 3.22
C ILE A 162 0.02 -9.44 3.92
N GLU A 163 1.23 -9.82 3.51
CA GLU A 163 1.97 -10.96 4.07
C GLU A 163 2.24 -10.76 5.57
N ASP A 164 2.64 -9.54 5.98
CA ASP A 164 2.85 -9.16 7.38
C ASP A 164 1.57 -9.33 8.23
N LEU A 165 0.44 -8.86 7.71
CA LEU A 165 -0.84 -8.92 8.42
C LEU A 165 -1.40 -10.35 8.44
N GLU A 166 -1.20 -11.13 7.39
CA GLU A 166 -1.50 -12.57 7.38
C GLU A 166 -0.69 -13.35 8.41
N ALA A 167 0.61 -13.07 8.52
CA ALA A 167 1.47 -13.72 9.51
C ALA A 167 0.97 -13.45 10.94
N LYS A 168 0.49 -12.23 11.22
CA LYS A 168 -0.12 -11.88 12.52
C LYS A 168 -1.43 -12.62 12.78
N LEU A 169 -2.30 -12.77 11.77
CA LEU A 169 -3.54 -13.56 11.90
C LEU A 169 -3.24 -15.02 12.28
N GLN A 170 -2.22 -15.61 11.67
CA GLN A 170 -1.81 -16.99 11.93
C GLN A 170 -1.12 -17.14 13.29
N GLY A 171 -0.27 -16.18 13.67
CA GLY A 171 0.41 -16.15 14.97
C GLY A 171 -0.51 -15.88 16.16
N GLY A 172 -1.63 -15.18 15.97
CA GLY A 172 -2.66 -14.93 16.99
C GLY A 172 -3.66 -16.07 17.21
N SER A 173 -3.54 -17.17 16.46
CA SER A 173 -4.43 -18.35 16.58
C SER A 173 -3.94 -19.39 17.61
N ALA A 174 -2.87 -19.09 18.35
CA ALA A 174 -2.33 -19.92 19.43
C ALA A 174 -2.36 -19.15 20.77
N SER A 175 -3.54 -19.08 21.40
CA SER A 175 -3.68 -18.78 22.83
C SER A 175 -4.98 -19.36 23.37
#